data_AF-A0A812L8L9-F1
#
_entry.id   AF-A0A812L8L9-F1
#
_cell.length_a   1.000
_cell.length_b   1.000
_cell.length_c   1.000
_cell.angle_alpha   90.00
_cell.angle_beta   90.00
_cell.angle_gamma   90.00
#
_symmetry.space_group_name_H-M   'P 1'
#
loop_
_entity.id
_entity.type
_entity.pdbx_description
1 polymer ?
#
loop_
_entity_poly.entity_id
_entity_poly.type
_entity_poly.pdbx_seq_one_letter_code
_entity_poly.pdbx_strand_id
1 'polypeptide(L)'
;MACGSDAGSGRLSCSAADRKGPAPARSVRALDWPLSKEEKRHCAMKLFQKEVEASAEQLDDQSDQIDELQAEIKAGAPQGAAAVVHLLHGSWLPAELRQEGPVEATLLAAVEAYDTACQRSRSQPNRSPWRGLQDVTRREQIAKFYGGCEEHAADFWGCVAEKDGLTPLEAAMWLAKSLPAPVVMDGRWRGALLRNNQGRPGFEKMRARAQAADQAAVLRLEAERELRRAFRGDEFLETPGLSEAIVNISQTMSGPSGEHVPGATHVAALLLYGLLPGSTSLEEAEADAFWCFFELQTNSKPPSTDRRAKRLKELLRTYDEPLSETLNRQGLIFVAARLGEALFASGGFAVETCAQLWDAMLDDSERFAFSDWILCAMILLKRFQLLRMTDDAAQLAEALQSLPRTVPVERILRFAAALRAASRRRQRREAKASRARVRSPQEEPDEDVQGPLQVLGSWFGRAKEKGAEALEATRSVARCAWPRERCCRATPEPVEKCHEEEMQPLRRRNTAESSKTD
;
A
#
# COMPACT_ATOMS: atom_id res chain seq x y z
N MET A 1 60.73 -14.30 -43.10
CA MET A 1 61.33 -14.74 -41.82
C MET A 1 60.26 -15.46 -41.04
N ALA A 2 60.45 -16.76 -40.86
CA ALA A 2 59.61 -17.62 -40.04
C ALA A 2 60.05 -17.51 -38.56
N CYS A 3 59.08 -17.63 -37.64
CA CYS A 3 59.24 -18.28 -36.34
C CYS A 3 57.85 -18.40 -35.70
N GLY A 4 57.38 -19.64 -35.55
CA GLY A 4 56.23 -19.96 -34.72
C GLY A 4 56.61 -20.08 -33.25
N SER A 5 55.60 -20.16 -32.38
CA SER A 5 55.69 -20.75 -31.04
C SER A 5 54.31 -21.14 -30.54
N ASP A 6 54.15 -22.44 -30.34
CA ASP A 6 53.12 -23.14 -29.58
C ASP A 6 53.25 -22.92 -28.06
N ALA A 7 52.23 -23.43 -27.35
CA ALA A 7 52.10 -23.71 -25.90
C ALA A 7 51.25 -22.68 -25.13
N GLY A 8 50.29 -23.07 -24.28
CA GLY A 8 49.84 -24.37 -23.82
C GLY A 8 48.63 -24.20 -22.91
N SER A 9 47.69 -25.14 -22.98
CA SER A 9 46.45 -25.19 -22.22
C SER A 9 46.69 -25.72 -20.81
N GLY A 10 46.46 -24.90 -19.79
CA GLY A 10 46.56 -25.27 -18.37
C GLY A 10 45.18 -25.36 -17.73
N ARG A 11 44.65 -26.58 -17.60
CA ARG A 11 43.50 -26.90 -16.74
C ARG A 11 43.92 -26.85 -15.27
N LEU A 12 43.31 -25.98 -14.48
CA LEU A 12 43.42 -26.01 -13.02
C LEU A 12 42.30 -26.88 -12.43
N SER A 13 42.71 -28.07 -11.98
CA SER A 13 41.96 -28.99 -11.14
C SER A 13 42.11 -28.56 -9.68
N CYS A 14 41.01 -28.19 -9.02
CA CYS A 14 40.98 -27.98 -7.57
C CYS A 14 40.38 -29.21 -6.90
N SER A 15 41.28 -30.01 -6.33
CA SER A 15 41.02 -31.15 -5.46
C SER A 15 40.25 -30.73 -4.20
N ALA A 16 39.13 -31.40 -3.95
CA ALA A 16 38.39 -31.37 -2.70
C ALA A 16 39.11 -32.21 -1.65
N ALA A 17 39.53 -31.58 -0.55
CA ALA A 17 40.06 -32.25 0.62
C ALA A 17 39.06 -32.16 1.79
N ASP A 18 38.70 -33.35 2.27
CA ASP A 18 37.96 -33.70 3.47
C ASP A 18 38.37 -32.91 4.72
N ARG A 19 37.39 -32.29 5.41
CA ARG A 19 37.44 -32.02 6.86
C ARG A 19 36.04 -32.17 7.47
N LYS A 20 35.75 -33.40 7.93
CA LYS A 20 34.68 -33.69 8.89
C LYS A 20 35.11 -33.23 10.29
N GLY A 21 34.36 -32.30 10.88
CA GLY A 21 34.38 -32.01 12.31
C GLY A 21 32.94 -31.91 12.82
N PRO A 22 32.60 -32.48 14.00
CA PRO A 22 31.23 -32.48 14.50
C PRO A 22 30.85 -31.11 15.09
N ALA A 23 29.78 -30.51 14.57
CA ALA A 23 29.20 -29.28 15.12
C ALA A 23 28.26 -29.58 16.31
N PRO A 24 28.30 -28.80 17.40
CA PRO A 24 27.45 -29.02 18.56
C PRO A 24 26.01 -28.58 18.29
N ALA A 25 25.06 -29.47 18.57
CA ALA A 25 23.63 -29.17 18.54
C ALA A 25 23.27 -28.13 19.62
N ARG A 26 23.00 -26.89 19.23
CA ARG A 26 22.30 -25.91 20.05
C ARG A 26 20.81 -26.00 19.75
N SER A 27 20.06 -26.70 20.62
CA SER A 27 18.61 -26.57 20.66
C SER A 27 18.26 -25.16 21.16
N VAL A 28 17.69 -24.35 20.28
CA VAL A 28 17.08 -23.07 20.65
C VAL A 28 15.78 -23.42 21.36
N ARG A 29 15.79 -23.33 22.70
CA ARG A 29 14.58 -23.36 23.51
C ARG A 29 13.66 -22.25 23.03
N ALA A 30 12.46 -22.60 22.60
CA ALA A 30 11.37 -21.68 22.42
C ALA A 30 11.14 -20.94 23.75
N LEU A 31 11.24 -19.62 23.73
CA LEU A 31 10.85 -18.77 24.84
C LEU A 31 9.33 -18.65 24.83
N ASP A 32 8.67 -19.45 25.67
CA ASP A 32 7.26 -19.31 25.97
C ASP A 32 6.99 -17.90 26.52
N TRP A 33 6.02 -17.24 25.89
CA TRP A 33 5.54 -15.92 26.30
C TRP A 33 4.90 -16.03 27.70
N PRO A 34 5.27 -15.21 28.70
CA PRO A 34 4.84 -15.41 30.09
C PRO A 34 3.45 -14.84 30.40
N LEU A 35 2.53 -14.79 29.42
CA LEU A 35 1.17 -14.33 29.64
C LEU A 35 0.19 -15.49 29.43
N SER A 36 -0.58 -15.76 30.47
CA SER A 36 -1.73 -16.65 30.46
C SER A 36 -2.76 -16.21 29.42
N LYS A 37 -3.61 -17.16 29.01
CA LYS A 37 -4.71 -16.93 28.06
C LYS A 37 -5.69 -15.85 28.55
N GLU A 38 -5.92 -15.78 29.85
CA GLU A 38 -6.73 -14.74 30.51
C GLU A 38 -6.09 -13.35 30.35
N GLU A 39 -4.78 -13.23 30.55
CA GLU A 39 -4.07 -11.95 30.42
C GLU A 39 -4.10 -11.42 28.97
N LYS A 40 -4.05 -12.33 27.99
CA LYS A 40 -4.23 -11.97 26.58
C LYS A 40 -5.63 -11.42 26.30
N ARG A 41 -6.68 -12.07 26.83
CA ARG A 41 -8.07 -11.57 26.72
C ARG A 41 -8.24 -10.22 27.38
N HIS A 42 -7.65 -10.03 28.56
CA HIS A 42 -7.77 -8.78 29.30
C HIS A 42 -7.05 -7.62 28.61
N CYS A 43 -5.89 -7.87 27.98
CA CYS A 43 -5.20 -6.89 27.14
C CYS A 43 -6.03 -6.48 25.92
N ALA A 44 -6.62 -7.44 25.20
CA ALA A 44 -7.47 -7.16 24.05
C ALA A 44 -8.66 -6.28 24.45
N MET A 45 -9.33 -6.61 25.56
CA MET A 45 -10.50 -5.88 26.04
C MET A 45 -10.16 -4.44 26.47
N LYS A 46 -8.96 -4.20 27.01
CA LYS A 46 -8.47 -2.84 27.33
C LYS A 46 -8.12 -2.01 26.11
N LEU A 47 -7.64 -2.63 25.04
CA LEU A 47 -7.40 -1.93 23.78
C LEU A 47 -8.72 -1.51 23.15
N PHE A 48 -9.71 -2.42 23.12
CA PHE A 48 -11.07 -2.09 22.71
C PHE A 48 -11.66 -0.97 23.55
N GLN A 49 -11.51 -1.00 24.87
CA GLN A 49 -12.04 0.05 25.74
C GLN A 49 -11.41 1.43 25.45
N LYS A 50 -10.09 1.49 25.23
CA LYS A 50 -9.42 2.74 24.87
C LYS A 50 -9.84 3.29 23.50
N GLU A 51 -10.10 2.40 22.56
CA GLU A 51 -10.60 2.78 21.24
C GLU A 51 -12.02 3.31 21.32
N VAL A 52 -12.86 2.71 22.18
CA VAL A 52 -14.21 3.22 22.47
C VAL A 52 -14.14 4.59 23.16
N GLU A 53 -13.24 4.77 24.13
CA GLU A 53 -13.03 6.06 24.82
C GLU A 53 -12.54 7.15 23.86
N ALA A 54 -11.55 6.85 23.01
CA ALA A 54 -11.06 7.81 22.01
C ALA A 54 -12.13 8.13 20.95
N SER A 55 -12.96 7.15 20.58
CA SER A 55 -14.07 7.36 19.66
C SER A 55 -15.18 8.19 20.31
N ALA A 56 -15.40 8.06 21.62
CA ALA A 56 -16.34 8.88 22.36
C ALA A 56 -15.86 10.33 22.47
N GLU A 57 -14.58 10.56 22.81
CA GLU A 57 -13.98 11.91 22.80
C GLU A 57 -14.11 12.57 21.41
N GLN A 58 -13.85 11.81 20.35
CA GLN A 58 -14.01 12.31 18.99
C GLN A 58 -15.47 12.63 18.62
N LEU A 59 -16.45 11.87 19.15
CA LEU A 59 -17.86 12.15 18.95
C LEU A 59 -18.31 13.39 19.74
N ASP A 60 -17.78 13.59 20.95
CA ASP A 60 -18.03 14.78 21.76
C ASP A 60 -17.47 16.04 21.05
N ASP A 61 -16.23 15.97 20.53
CA ASP A 61 -15.63 17.05 19.73
C ASP A 61 -16.47 17.38 18.47
N GLN A 62 -17.03 16.35 17.82
CA GLN A 62 -17.91 16.53 16.67
C GLN A 62 -19.28 17.11 17.07
N SER A 63 -19.81 16.72 18.22
CA SER A 63 -21.04 17.29 18.76
C SER A 63 -20.86 18.77 19.09
N ASP A 64 -19.74 19.13 19.72
CA ASP A 64 -19.40 20.53 20.03
C ASP A 64 -19.27 21.37 18.75
N GLN A 65 -18.66 20.82 17.69
CA GLN A 65 -18.60 21.49 16.38
C GLN A 65 -19.98 21.65 15.74
N ILE A 66 -20.86 20.66 15.88
CA ILE A 66 -22.24 20.76 15.39
C ILE A 66 -22.99 21.86 16.16
N ASP A 67 -22.83 21.92 17.47
CA ASP A 67 -23.48 22.93 18.31
C ASP A 67 -22.94 24.34 18.02
N GLU A 68 -21.64 24.49 17.78
CA GLU A 68 -21.01 25.73 17.33
C GLU A 68 -21.57 26.19 15.98
N LEU A 69 -21.62 25.30 14.99
CA LEU A 69 -22.23 25.58 13.68
C LEU A 69 -23.72 25.91 13.79
N GLN A 70 -24.47 25.23 14.66
CA GLN A 70 -25.87 25.55 14.91
C GLN A 70 -26.03 26.92 15.58
N ALA A 71 -25.13 27.29 16.50
CA ALA A 71 -25.10 28.60 17.12
C ALA A 71 -24.77 29.69 16.10
N GLU A 72 -23.82 29.46 15.18
CA GLU A 72 -23.53 30.36 14.07
C GLU A 72 -24.73 30.52 13.13
N ILE A 73 -25.43 29.43 12.79
CA ILE A 73 -26.66 29.47 11.98
C ILE A 73 -27.77 30.26 12.68
N LYS A 74 -27.90 30.14 14.00
CA LYS A 74 -28.89 30.89 14.80
C LYS A 74 -28.49 32.36 15.00
N ALA A 75 -27.20 32.66 15.14
CA ALA A 75 -26.68 34.01 15.34
C ALA A 75 -26.57 34.80 14.02
N GLY A 76 -26.39 34.10 12.89
CA GLY A 76 -26.57 34.64 11.55
C GLY A 76 -28.04 34.99 11.32
N ALA A 77 -28.39 36.26 11.56
CA ALA A 77 -29.71 36.82 11.30
C ALA A 77 -30.26 36.42 9.90
N PRO A 78 -31.58 36.29 9.73
CA PRO A 78 -32.23 35.64 8.58
C PRO A 78 -32.27 36.56 7.35
N GLN A 79 -31.13 37.11 6.93
CA GLN A 79 -31.04 37.87 5.68
C GLN A 79 -30.66 36.98 4.48
N GLY A 80 -30.26 35.72 4.72
CA GLY A 80 -29.97 34.74 3.66
C GLY A 80 -30.99 33.61 3.47
N ALA A 81 -31.86 33.33 4.46
CA ALA A 81 -32.75 32.17 4.42
C ALA A 81 -33.86 32.27 3.34
N ALA A 82 -34.21 33.49 2.91
CA ALA A 82 -35.15 33.70 1.82
C ALA A 82 -34.55 33.43 0.42
N ALA A 83 -33.22 33.46 0.28
CA ALA A 83 -32.55 33.22 -0.99
C ALA A 83 -32.30 31.72 -1.26
N VAL A 84 -32.14 30.90 -0.23
CA VAL A 84 -31.85 29.46 -0.37
C VAL A 84 -33.13 28.64 -0.53
N VAL A 85 -34.25 29.04 0.09
CA VAL A 85 -35.53 28.34 -0.05
C VAL A 85 -36.18 28.57 -1.42
N HIS A 86 -35.91 29.70 -2.09
CA HIS A 86 -36.40 29.97 -3.46
C HIS A 86 -35.65 29.20 -4.56
N LEU A 87 -34.47 28.64 -4.27
CA LEU A 87 -33.68 27.86 -5.24
C LEU A 87 -33.94 26.35 -5.17
N LEU A 88 -34.62 25.84 -4.14
CA LEU A 88 -34.86 24.40 -3.95
C LEU A 88 -36.34 23.96 -4.07
N HIS A 89 -37.28 24.89 -4.32
CA HIS A 89 -38.69 24.56 -4.58
C HIS A 89 -39.07 24.67 -6.07
N GLY A 90 -38.22 24.12 -6.93
CA GLY A 90 -38.48 23.95 -8.36
C GLY A 90 -38.83 22.50 -8.71
N SER A 91 -40.09 22.14 -8.45
CA SER A 91 -40.88 21.02 -8.99
C SER A 91 -40.36 19.58 -8.83
N TRP A 92 -41.32 18.64 -8.85
CA TRP A 92 -41.22 17.16 -8.80
C TRP A 92 -41.35 16.49 -7.42
N LEU A 93 -42.60 16.34 -6.94
CA LEU A 93 -43.26 15.05 -6.64
C LEU A 93 -44.71 15.26 -6.10
N PRO A 94 -45.63 14.28 -6.25
CA PRO A 94 -47.07 14.44 -6.01
C PRO A 94 -47.49 14.44 -4.54
N ALA A 95 -48.64 15.06 -4.28
CA ALA A 95 -49.21 15.43 -2.98
C ALA A 95 -49.88 14.29 -2.17
N GLU A 96 -49.55 13.02 -2.40
CA GLU A 96 -50.26 11.90 -1.78
C GLU A 96 -49.33 11.04 -0.92
N LEU A 97 -49.03 11.52 0.30
CA LEU A 97 -48.64 10.71 1.49
C LEU A 97 -48.34 11.65 2.66
N ARG A 98 -49.39 12.28 3.19
CA ARG A 98 -49.40 12.82 4.56
C ARG A 98 -50.38 12.01 5.38
N GLN A 99 -49.90 10.98 6.06
CA GLN A 99 -50.54 10.46 7.26
C GLN A 99 -49.49 10.31 8.36
N GLU A 100 -49.74 11.03 9.45
CA GLU A 100 -48.90 11.13 10.63
C GLU A 100 -49.08 9.90 11.54
N GLY A 101 -47.98 9.48 12.18
CA GLY A 101 -47.96 8.52 13.29
C GLY A 101 -46.70 8.73 14.15
N PRO A 102 -46.76 8.49 15.48
CA PRO A 102 -45.78 9.02 16.41
C PRO A 102 -44.55 8.10 16.51
N VAL A 103 -43.49 8.43 15.77
CA VAL A 103 -42.19 7.72 15.85
C VAL A 103 -41.28 8.33 16.93
N GLU A 104 -41.53 9.56 17.36
CA GLU A 104 -40.69 10.27 18.35
C GLU A 104 -40.76 9.69 19.77
N ALA A 105 -41.92 9.20 20.22
CA ALA A 105 -42.08 8.74 21.60
C ALA A 105 -41.31 7.43 21.90
N THR A 106 -41.14 6.58 20.88
CA THR A 106 -40.43 5.30 21.01
C THR A 106 -38.91 5.47 21.03
N LEU A 107 -38.40 6.49 20.32
CA LEU A 107 -36.97 6.82 20.30
C LEU A 107 -36.51 7.47 21.60
N LEU A 108 -37.34 8.35 22.20
CA LEU A 108 -37.00 9.00 23.47
C LEU A 108 -36.88 7.98 24.63
N ALA A 109 -37.80 7.02 24.70
CA ALA A 109 -37.80 5.98 25.74
C ALA A 109 -36.60 5.01 25.63
N ALA A 110 -36.09 4.78 24.41
CA ALA A 110 -34.91 3.94 24.18
C ALA A 110 -33.60 4.62 24.63
N VAL A 111 -33.53 5.95 24.49
CA VAL A 111 -32.38 6.76 24.91
C VAL A 111 -32.29 6.85 26.44
N GLU A 112 -33.41 7.04 27.13
CA GLU A 112 -33.44 7.11 28.60
C GLU A 112 -33.09 5.76 29.26
N ALA A 113 -33.50 4.64 28.65
CA ALA A 113 -33.17 3.30 29.13
C ALA A 113 -31.66 2.98 29.00
N TYR A 114 -31.02 3.49 27.96
CA TYR A 114 -29.58 3.34 27.72
C TYR A 114 -28.76 4.16 28.72
N ASP A 115 -29.18 5.40 28.99
CA ASP A 115 -28.45 6.30 29.89
C ASP A 115 -28.48 5.80 31.36
N THR A 116 -29.60 5.21 31.76
CA THR A 116 -29.77 4.58 33.09
C THR A 116 -28.87 3.34 33.28
N ALA A 117 -28.57 2.60 32.20
CA ALA A 117 -27.66 1.45 32.23
C ALA A 117 -26.18 1.89 32.33
N CYS A 118 -25.81 2.98 31.66
CA CYS A 118 -24.47 3.56 31.72
C CYS A 118 -24.13 4.12 33.12
N GLN A 119 -25.10 4.72 33.81
CA GLN A 119 -24.88 5.27 35.15
C GLN A 119 -24.64 4.20 36.23
N ARG A 120 -25.23 2.99 36.08
CA ARG A 120 -25.01 1.87 37.01
C ARG A 120 -23.63 1.22 36.92
N SER A 121 -22.94 1.38 35.78
CA SER A 121 -21.60 0.82 35.56
C SER A 121 -20.47 1.67 36.19
N ARG A 122 -20.74 2.96 36.47
CA ARG A 122 -19.75 3.94 36.97
C ARG A 122 -19.45 3.86 38.48
N SER A 123 -20.12 2.99 39.25
CA SER A 123 -20.14 3.08 40.73
C SER A 123 -19.31 2.03 41.51
N GLN A 124 -18.38 1.29 40.88
CA GLN A 124 -17.47 0.41 41.64
C GLN A 124 -16.01 0.90 41.68
N PRO A 125 -15.43 1.16 42.87
CA PRO A 125 -14.02 1.46 43.00
C PRO A 125 -13.25 0.21 43.47
N ASN A 126 -12.26 -0.27 42.70
CA ASN A 126 -11.01 -0.72 43.33
C ASN A 126 -9.80 -0.90 42.39
N ARG A 127 -8.77 -0.11 42.75
CA ARG A 127 -7.31 -0.37 42.86
C ARG A 127 -6.55 -1.06 41.72
N SER A 128 -5.69 -0.22 41.16
CA SER A 128 -4.69 -0.42 40.10
C SER A 128 -3.45 -1.22 40.51
N PRO A 129 -2.99 -2.16 39.65
CA PRO A 129 -1.64 -2.73 39.72
C PRO A 129 -0.66 -2.20 38.64
N TRP A 130 -1.02 -1.23 37.78
CA TRP A 130 -0.21 -0.86 36.59
C TRP A 130 0.67 0.39 36.76
N ARG A 131 1.50 0.42 37.81
CA ARG A 131 2.63 1.37 37.91
C ARG A 131 3.84 0.98 37.04
N GLY A 132 3.91 -0.25 36.50
CA GLY A 132 5.18 -0.80 36.00
C GLY A 132 5.62 -0.48 34.57
N LEU A 133 4.74 0.02 33.68
CA LEU A 133 5.07 0.18 32.25
C LEU A 133 4.38 1.39 31.59
N GLN A 134 4.30 2.49 32.31
CA GLN A 134 3.80 3.78 31.82
C GLN A 134 4.85 4.61 31.06
N ASP A 135 6.07 4.08 30.90
CA ASP A 135 7.16 4.89 30.40
C ASP A 135 7.20 4.93 28.86
N VAL A 136 6.66 6.01 28.29
CA VAL A 136 6.75 6.36 26.85
C VAL A 136 8.21 6.25 26.37
N THR A 137 9.14 6.62 27.24
CA THR A 137 10.58 6.53 27.06
C THR A 137 11.07 5.10 26.77
N ARG A 138 10.44 4.07 27.36
CA ARG A 138 10.80 2.67 27.13
C ARG A 138 10.36 2.17 25.75
N ARG A 139 9.26 2.72 25.22
CA ARG A 139 8.76 2.42 23.86
C ARG A 139 9.63 3.09 22.80
N GLU A 140 9.99 4.35 23.01
CA GLU A 140 10.96 5.05 22.17
C GLU A 140 12.33 4.36 22.22
N GLN A 141 12.79 3.87 23.37
CA GLN A 141 14.02 3.11 23.49
C GLN A 141 13.99 1.80 22.72
N ILE A 142 12.86 1.05 22.71
CA ILE A 142 12.71 -0.17 21.91
C ILE A 142 12.74 0.18 20.41
N ALA A 143 12.02 1.22 20.00
CA ALA A 143 12.06 1.70 18.61
C ALA A 143 13.46 2.20 18.21
N LYS A 144 14.21 2.84 19.11
CA LYS A 144 15.60 3.28 18.90
C LYS A 144 16.58 2.10 18.86
N PHE A 145 16.32 1.05 19.62
CA PHE A 145 17.13 -0.16 19.71
C PHE A 145 16.97 -1.06 18.46
N TYR A 146 15.76 -1.13 17.91
CA TYR A 146 15.48 -1.90 16.67
C TYR A 146 15.47 -1.04 15.40
N GLY A 147 15.38 0.29 15.52
CA GLY A 147 15.23 1.23 14.40
C GLY A 147 16.47 1.42 13.52
N GLY A 148 17.63 0.88 13.92
CA GLY A 148 18.81 0.84 13.06
C GLY A 148 18.72 -0.22 11.94
N CYS A 149 17.70 -1.09 11.95
CA CYS A 149 17.49 -2.08 10.91
C CYS A 149 15.99 -2.31 10.73
N GLU A 150 15.41 -1.73 9.67
CA GLU A 150 13.99 -1.84 9.34
C GLU A 150 13.48 -3.29 9.34
N GLU A 151 14.35 -4.25 8.96
CA GLU A 151 14.01 -5.68 8.97
C GLU A 151 13.68 -6.20 10.39
N HIS A 152 14.46 -5.81 11.41
CA HIS A 152 14.27 -6.26 12.79
C HIS A 152 13.07 -5.60 13.46
N ALA A 153 12.90 -4.28 13.27
CA ALA A 153 11.74 -3.56 13.78
C ALA A 153 10.48 -4.21 13.23
N ALA A 154 10.44 -4.40 11.92
CA ALA A 154 9.28 -5.00 11.31
C ALA A 154 9.09 -6.45 11.83
N ASP A 155 10.14 -7.28 12.02
CA ASP A 155 9.99 -8.68 12.47
C ASP A 155 9.39 -8.77 13.87
N PHE A 156 9.79 -7.89 14.76
CA PHE A 156 9.16 -7.71 16.07
C PHE A 156 7.67 -7.38 15.93
N TRP A 157 7.30 -6.45 15.05
CA TRP A 157 5.92 -6.03 14.86
C TRP A 157 5.04 -7.07 14.15
N GLY A 158 5.62 -7.90 13.27
CA GLY A 158 4.92 -9.04 12.69
C GLY A 158 4.47 -10.04 13.77
N CYS A 159 5.29 -10.26 14.80
CA CYS A 159 4.91 -11.07 15.95
C CYS A 159 3.82 -10.42 16.79
N VAL A 160 3.81 -9.08 16.93
CA VAL A 160 2.76 -8.34 17.64
C VAL A 160 1.44 -8.43 16.89
N ALA A 161 1.42 -8.14 15.59
CA ALA A 161 0.22 -8.21 14.76
C ALA A 161 -0.43 -9.59 14.74
N GLU A 162 0.39 -10.65 14.61
CA GLU A 162 -0.10 -12.03 14.64
C GLU A 162 -0.61 -12.44 16.02
N LYS A 163 0.08 -12.02 17.08
CA LYS A 163 -0.34 -12.27 18.46
C LYS A 163 -1.66 -11.57 18.81
N ASP A 164 -1.85 -10.37 18.29
CA ASP A 164 -2.99 -9.51 18.62
C ASP A 164 -4.12 -9.58 17.57
N GLY A 165 -3.98 -10.42 16.54
CA GLY A 165 -5.00 -10.64 15.51
C GLY A 165 -5.25 -9.42 14.61
N LEU A 166 -4.27 -8.52 14.49
CA LEU A 166 -4.40 -7.31 13.69
C LEU A 166 -4.49 -7.64 12.19
N THR A 167 -5.37 -6.94 11.49
CA THR A 167 -5.39 -6.95 10.03
C THR A 167 -4.06 -6.40 9.48
N PRO A 168 -3.68 -6.76 8.23
CA PRO A 168 -2.45 -6.23 7.61
C PRO A 168 -2.39 -4.70 7.59
N LEU A 169 -3.54 -4.03 7.42
CA LEU A 169 -3.65 -2.58 7.40
C LEU A 169 -3.38 -1.97 8.79
N GLU A 170 -4.01 -2.51 9.84
CA GLU A 170 -3.82 -2.05 11.22
C GLU A 170 -2.37 -2.22 11.67
N ALA A 171 -1.76 -3.36 11.35
CA ALA A 171 -0.35 -3.61 11.63
C ALA A 171 0.57 -2.60 10.94
N ALA A 172 0.29 -2.26 9.67
CA ALA A 172 1.06 -1.27 8.92
C ALA A 172 0.88 0.15 9.46
N MET A 173 -0.35 0.54 9.82
CA MET A 173 -0.64 1.85 10.41
C MET A 173 0.07 2.03 11.75
N TRP A 174 0.12 0.95 12.54
CA TRP A 174 0.79 0.93 13.83
C TRP A 174 2.32 1.02 13.67
N LEU A 175 2.89 0.25 12.74
CA LEU A 175 4.30 0.32 12.34
C LEU A 175 4.72 1.73 11.94
N ALA A 176 3.92 2.39 11.08
CA ALA A 176 4.22 3.72 10.59
C ALA A 176 4.30 4.78 11.70
N LYS A 177 3.56 4.61 12.80
CA LYS A 177 3.65 5.49 13.99
C LYS A 177 4.94 5.30 14.79
N SER A 178 5.59 4.15 14.65
CA SER A 178 6.73 3.74 15.47
C SER A 178 8.07 3.80 14.75
N LEU A 179 8.06 3.93 13.42
CA LEU A 179 9.27 4.11 12.64
C LEU A 179 9.83 5.54 12.84
N PRO A 180 11.16 5.70 12.96
CA PRO A 180 11.77 7.03 13.01
C PRO A 180 11.39 7.83 11.76
N ALA A 181 11.45 9.17 11.87
CA ALA A 181 11.32 10.01 10.69
C ALA A 181 12.36 9.56 9.64
N PRO A 182 11.96 9.42 8.36
CA PRO A 182 12.93 9.16 7.31
C PRO A 182 13.98 10.27 7.38
N VAL A 183 15.24 9.88 7.48
CA VAL A 183 16.36 10.82 7.53
C VAL A 183 16.44 11.48 6.16
N VAL A 184 16.27 12.80 6.11
CA VAL A 184 16.55 13.59 4.91
C VAL A 184 18.04 13.46 4.62
N MET A 185 18.39 12.92 3.47
CA MET A 185 19.77 12.53 3.14
C MET A 185 20.32 13.49 2.08
N ASP A 186 20.99 14.55 2.52
CA ASP A 186 21.61 15.51 1.61
C ASP A 186 22.71 14.85 0.75
N GLY A 187 22.55 14.91 -0.58
CA GLY A 187 23.64 14.69 -1.54
C GLY A 187 23.90 13.25 -2.03
N ARG A 188 23.02 12.27 -1.76
CA ARG A 188 23.24 10.88 -2.23
C ARG A 188 22.98 10.64 -3.72
N TRP A 189 22.26 11.54 -4.39
CA TRP A 189 21.83 11.35 -5.78
C TRP A 189 23.01 11.14 -6.70
N ARG A 190 24.07 11.94 -6.48
CA ARG A 190 25.29 11.90 -7.26
C ARG A 190 25.94 10.51 -7.22
N GLY A 191 26.13 9.94 -6.03
CA GLY A 191 26.72 8.60 -5.88
C GLY A 191 25.79 7.45 -6.29
N ALA A 192 24.47 7.63 -6.16
CA ALA A 192 23.50 6.60 -6.50
C ALA A 192 23.28 6.47 -8.02
N LEU A 193 23.22 7.62 -8.71
CA LEU A 193 22.83 7.73 -10.12
C LEU A 193 24.02 7.87 -11.09
N LEU A 194 25.09 8.59 -10.72
CA LEU A 194 26.26 8.77 -11.59
C LEU A 194 27.23 7.60 -11.45
N ARG A 195 26.94 6.47 -12.14
CA ARG A 195 27.85 5.30 -12.14
C ARG A 195 28.84 5.29 -13.31
N ASN A 196 28.48 5.89 -14.45
CA ASN A 196 29.26 5.86 -15.68
C ASN A 196 29.09 7.17 -16.46
N ASN A 197 29.73 8.25 -16.02
CA ASN A 197 29.65 9.52 -16.74
C ASN A 197 30.53 9.49 -17.99
N GLN A 198 29.92 9.61 -19.18
CA GLN A 198 30.63 9.96 -20.42
C GLN A 198 31.14 11.42 -20.41
N GLY A 199 30.96 12.13 -19.28
CA GLY A 199 31.38 13.50 -19.06
C GLY A 199 30.55 14.51 -19.84
N ARG A 200 30.87 15.79 -19.60
CA ARG A 200 30.31 16.95 -20.30
C ARG A 200 30.44 16.89 -21.83
N PRO A 201 31.57 16.47 -22.43
CA PRO A 201 31.73 16.47 -23.90
C PRO A 201 30.73 15.55 -24.62
N GLY A 202 30.39 14.41 -24.00
CA GLY A 202 29.40 13.48 -24.56
C GLY A 202 28.00 14.12 -24.62
N PHE A 203 27.62 14.83 -23.56
CA PHE A 203 26.34 15.53 -23.50
C PHE A 203 26.27 16.70 -24.50
N GLU A 204 27.32 17.53 -24.60
CA GLU A 204 27.37 18.64 -25.56
C GLU A 204 27.19 18.16 -27.00
N LYS A 205 27.81 17.02 -27.36
CA LYS A 205 27.62 16.40 -28.68
C LYS A 205 26.17 15.96 -28.91
N MET A 206 25.53 15.36 -27.89
CA MET A 206 24.13 14.94 -27.98
C MET A 206 23.18 16.14 -28.08
N ARG A 207 23.42 17.19 -27.31
CA ARG A 207 22.67 18.44 -27.36
C ARG A 207 22.77 19.09 -28.72
N ALA A 208 23.99 19.24 -29.25
CA ALA A 208 24.21 19.82 -30.58
C ALA A 208 23.47 19.04 -31.68
N ARG A 209 23.47 17.70 -31.59
CA ARG A 209 22.71 16.84 -32.50
C ARG A 209 21.20 17.06 -32.38
N ALA A 210 20.68 17.15 -31.15
CA ALA A 210 19.25 17.40 -30.91
C ALA A 210 18.81 18.78 -31.38
N GLN A 211 19.68 19.79 -31.28
CA GLN A 211 19.45 21.15 -31.78
C GLN A 211 19.52 21.25 -33.31
N ALA A 212 20.33 20.41 -33.96
CA ALA A 212 20.45 20.36 -35.41
C ALA A 212 19.35 19.53 -36.10
N ALA A 213 18.48 18.85 -35.35
CA ALA A 213 17.39 18.07 -35.90
C ALA A 213 16.28 18.97 -36.48
N ASP A 214 15.63 18.53 -37.57
CA ASP A 214 14.56 19.30 -38.23
C ASP A 214 13.41 19.68 -37.28
N GLN A 215 13.15 18.84 -36.26
CA GLN A 215 12.09 19.02 -35.27
C GLN A 215 12.54 19.79 -34.02
N ALA A 216 13.79 20.28 -33.95
CA ALA A 216 14.37 20.88 -32.76
C ALA A 216 13.52 22.04 -32.20
N ALA A 217 13.02 22.92 -33.07
CA ALA A 217 12.19 24.06 -32.66
C ALA A 217 10.84 23.62 -32.07
N VAL A 218 10.24 22.56 -32.61
CA VAL A 218 8.96 22.01 -32.12
C VAL A 218 9.16 21.38 -30.75
N LEU A 219 10.16 20.50 -30.61
CA LEU A 219 10.49 19.83 -29.34
C LEU A 219 10.83 20.84 -28.24
N ARG A 220 11.59 21.89 -28.58
CA ARG A 220 11.91 22.96 -27.64
C ARG A 220 10.63 23.67 -27.15
N LEU A 221 9.75 24.04 -28.08
CA LEU A 221 8.50 24.71 -27.75
C LEU A 221 7.59 23.85 -26.87
N GLU A 222 7.57 22.53 -27.09
CA GLU A 222 6.82 21.58 -26.25
C GLU A 222 7.40 21.47 -24.84
N ALA A 223 8.73 21.36 -24.71
CA ALA A 223 9.42 21.39 -23.42
C ALA A 223 9.17 22.70 -22.66
N GLU A 224 9.22 23.86 -23.32
CA GLU A 224 8.90 25.16 -22.71
C GLU A 224 7.43 25.28 -22.26
N ARG A 225 6.49 24.64 -22.97
CA ARG A 225 5.08 24.56 -22.53
C ARG A 225 4.92 23.69 -21.30
N GLU A 226 5.61 22.56 -21.24
CA GLU A 226 5.55 21.67 -20.09
C GLU A 226 6.25 22.29 -18.86
N LEU A 227 7.40 22.94 -19.04
CA LEU A 227 8.12 23.61 -17.94
C LEU A 227 7.25 24.65 -17.24
N ARG A 228 6.44 25.41 -17.98
CA ARG A 228 5.51 26.39 -17.40
C ARG A 228 4.45 25.78 -16.46
N ARG A 229 4.23 24.47 -16.56
CA ARG A 229 3.31 23.72 -15.69
C ARG A 229 4.07 23.00 -14.57
N ALA A 230 5.30 22.57 -14.84
CA ALA A 230 6.17 21.90 -13.87
C ALA A 230 6.51 22.84 -12.72
N PHE A 231 6.28 22.39 -11.49
CA PHE A 231 6.65 23.09 -10.25
C PHE A 231 6.29 24.60 -10.25
N ARG A 232 5.10 24.93 -10.77
CA ARG A 232 4.67 26.33 -10.90
C ARG A 232 4.69 27.04 -9.55
N GLY A 233 5.41 28.16 -9.48
CA GLY A 233 5.52 29.00 -8.28
C GLY A 233 6.64 28.58 -7.32
N ASP A 234 7.46 27.60 -7.69
CA ASP A 234 8.61 27.18 -6.91
C ASP A 234 9.81 28.12 -7.15
N GLU A 235 10.36 28.70 -6.08
CA GLU A 235 11.48 29.65 -6.13
C GLU A 235 12.72 29.05 -6.81
N PHE A 236 12.88 27.72 -6.75
CA PHE A 236 13.97 27.02 -7.42
C PHE A 236 14.03 27.35 -8.92
N LEU A 237 12.88 27.42 -9.59
CA LEU A 237 12.81 27.70 -11.02
C LEU A 237 13.19 29.14 -11.41
N GLU A 238 13.29 30.05 -10.44
CA GLU A 238 13.73 31.43 -10.64
C GLU A 238 15.26 31.55 -10.78
N THR A 239 16.00 30.46 -10.52
CA THR A 239 17.46 30.42 -10.66
C THR A 239 17.88 30.76 -12.11
N PRO A 240 18.78 31.73 -12.31
CA PRO A 240 19.21 32.16 -13.65
C PRO A 240 19.77 30.99 -14.49
N GLY A 241 19.29 30.86 -15.73
CA GLY A 241 19.72 29.83 -16.68
C GLY A 241 19.13 28.43 -16.44
N LEU A 242 18.54 28.18 -15.27
CA LEU A 242 18.02 26.85 -14.90
C LEU A 242 16.89 26.39 -15.83
N SER A 243 15.95 27.28 -16.16
CA SER A 243 14.87 26.97 -17.10
C SER A 243 15.38 26.53 -18.47
N GLU A 244 16.44 27.18 -18.97
CA GLU A 244 17.07 26.82 -20.23
C GLU A 244 17.77 25.45 -20.15
N ALA A 245 18.48 25.19 -19.05
CA ALA A 245 19.11 23.89 -18.78
C ALA A 245 18.07 22.74 -18.76
N ILE A 246 16.93 22.94 -18.09
CA ILE A 246 15.84 21.96 -18.05
C ILE A 246 15.30 21.68 -19.46
N VAL A 247 15.03 22.72 -20.25
CA VAL A 247 14.55 22.59 -21.64
C VAL A 247 15.58 21.88 -22.51
N ASN A 248 16.87 22.20 -22.38
CA ASN A 248 17.94 21.57 -23.13
C ASN A 248 18.05 20.07 -22.81
N ILE A 249 17.98 19.68 -21.54
CA ILE A 249 17.97 18.26 -21.14
C ILE A 249 16.76 17.56 -21.76
N SER A 250 15.56 18.12 -21.61
CA SER A 250 14.31 17.51 -22.11
C SER A 250 14.31 17.37 -23.64
N GLN A 251 14.77 18.40 -24.35
CA GLN A 251 14.92 18.38 -25.80
C GLN A 251 15.94 17.33 -26.24
N THR A 252 17.09 17.25 -25.56
CA THR A 252 18.14 16.27 -25.88
C THR A 252 17.65 14.83 -25.67
N MET A 253 16.85 14.59 -24.63
CA MET A 253 16.22 13.29 -24.37
C MET A 253 15.16 12.91 -25.41
N SER A 254 14.47 13.89 -25.99
CA SER A 254 13.41 13.70 -26.99
C SER A 254 13.93 13.64 -28.43
N GLY A 255 15.16 14.10 -28.67
CA GLY A 255 15.77 14.13 -30.00
C GLY A 255 15.81 12.78 -30.72
N PRO A 256 16.16 11.65 -30.06
CA PRO A 256 16.20 10.34 -30.71
C PRO A 256 14.83 9.82 -31.20
N SER A 257 13.74 10.16 -30.52
CA SER A 257 12.37 9.78 -30.92
C SER A 257 11.76 10.72 -31.95
N GLY A 258 12.23 11.97 -32.01
CA GLY A 258 11.58 13.03 -32.78
C GLY A 258 10.24 13.50 -32.18
N GLU A 259 9.91 13.01 -30.99
CA GLU A 259 8.67 13.32 -30.26
C GLU A 259 9.02 13.68 -28.82
N HIS A 260 8.39 14.74 -28.30
CA HIS A 260 8.61 15.18 -26.92
C HIS A 260 8.11 14.11 -25.95
N VAL A 261 8.99 13.73 -25.01
CA VAL A 261 8.66 12.73 -23.99
C VAL A 261 7.88 13.39 -22.86
N PRO A 262 6.59 13.04 -22.63
CA PRO A 262 5.81 13.63 -21.55
C PRO A 262 6.43 13.33 -20.18
N GLY A 263 6.48 14.34 -19.30
CA GLY A 263 7.11 14.25 -17.98
C GLY A 263 8.62 14.49 -17.98
N ALA A 264 9.27 14.57 -19.14
CA ALA A 264 10.72 14.74 -19.21
C ALA A 264 11.21 16.03 -18.56
N THR A 265 10.44 17.10 -18.73
CA THR A 265 10.74 18.40 -18.15
C THR A 265 10.66 18.38 -16.62
N HIS A 266 9.70 17.64 -16.05
CA HIS A 266 9.56 17.47 -14.60
C HIS A 266 10.72 16.66 -14.01
N VAL A 267 11.11 15.57 -14.67
CA VAL A 267 12.25 14.73 -14.24
C VAL A 267 13.57 15.50 -14.33
N ALA A 268 13.78 16.24 -15.42
CA ALA A 268 14.99 17.06 -15.60
C ALA A 268 15.11 18.15 -14.53
N ALA A 269 14.02 18.85 -14.21
CA ALA A 269 13.98 19.84 -13.13
C ALA A 269 14.34 19.22 -11.77
N LEU A 270 13.76 18.06 -11.46
CA LEU A 270 14.01 17.36 -10.21
C LEU A 270 15.45 16.85 -10.09
N LEU A 271 16.04 16.35 -11.19
CA LEU A 271 17.44 15.95 -11.22
C LEU A 271 18.39 17.14 -11.01
N LEU A 272 18.11 18.27 -11.66
CA LEU A 272 18.86 19.50 -11.44
C LEU A 272 18.73 20.00 -10.00
N TYR A 273 17.55 19.90 -9.39
CA TYR A 273 17.35 20.24 -7.98
C TYR A 273 18.27 19.43 -7.06
N GLY A 274 18.33 18.11 -7.26
CA GLY A 274 19.17 17.23 -6.42
C GLY A 274 20.68 17.31 -6.71
N LEU A 275 21.09 17.67 -7.92
CA LEU A 275 22.50 17.65 -8.34
C LEU A 275 23.20 19.01 -8.24
N LEU A 276 22.48 20.12 -8.45
CA LEU A 276 23.06 21.46 -8.48
C LEU A 276 23.84 21.83 -7.20
N PRO A 277 23.38 21.52 -5.96
CA PRO A 277 24.13 21.82 -4.75
C PRO A 277 25.50 21.14 -4.65
N GLY A 278 25.72 20.05 -5.41
CA GLY A 278 26.97 19.28 -5.43
C GLY A 278 27.83 19.52 -6.68
N SER A 279 27.42 20.41 -7.58
CA SER A 279 28.11 20.71 -8.84
C SER A 279 28.86 22.04 -8.75
N THR A 280 29.95 22.16 -9.51
CA THR A 280 30.75 23.41 -9.55
C THR A 280 30.12 24.49 -10.43
N SER A 281 29.30 24.09 -11.40
CA SER A 281 28.58 24.99 -12.30
C SER A 281 27.24 24.39 -12.74
N LEU A 282 26.36 25.24 -13.28
CA LEU A 282 25.09 24.80 -13.83
C LEU A 282 25.29 23.86 -15.03
N GLU A 283 26.31 24.08 -15.85
CA GLU A 283 26.62 23.22 -17.01
C GLU A 283 27.09 21.82 -16.60
N GLU A 284 27.84 21.72 -15.49
CA GLU A 284 28.21 20.43 -14.91
C GLU A 284 26.96 19.70 -14.38
N ALA A 285 26.11 20.40 -13.62
CA ALA A 285 24.85 19.87 -13.11
C ALA A 285 23.92 19.42 -14.25
N GLU A 286 23.85 20.18 -15.33
CA GLU A 286 23.05 19.88 -16.51
C GLU A 286 23.54 18.61 -17.22
N ALA A 287 24.85 18.44 -17.38
CA ALA A 287 25.43 17.23 -17.95
C ALA A 287 25.19 16.01 -17.06
N ASP A 288 25.40 16.14 -15.75
CA ASP A 288 25.17 15.08 -14.77
C ASP A 288 23.67 14.69 -14.72
N ALA A 289 22.77 15.67 -14.75
CA ALA A 289 21.33 15.47 -14.80
C ALA A 289 20.89 14.77 -16.09
N PHE A 290 21.45 15.15 -17.25
CA PHE A 290 21.18 14.46 -18.51
C PHE A 290 21.58 12.98 -18.44
N TRP A 291 22.79 12.67 -17.98
CA TRP A 291 23.25 11.29 -17.90
C TRP A 291 22.47 10.47 -16.88
N CYS A 292 22.13 11.06 -15.73
CA CYS A 292 21.20 10.44 -14.79
C CYS A 292 19.86 10.12 -15.47
N PHE A 293 19.28 11.07 -16.19
CA PHE A 293 17.99 10.87 -16.85
C PHE A 293 18.08 9.79 -17.95
N PHE A 294 19.16 9.81 -18.74
CA PHE A 294 19.41 8.79 -19.75
C PHE A 294 19.52 7.39 -19.14
N GLU A 295 20.28 7.24 -18.05
CA GLU A 295 20.40 6.00 -17.28
C GLU A 295 19.03 5.57 -16.72
N LEU A 296 18.24 6.51 -16.21
CA LEU A 296 16.90 6.22 -15.71
C LEU A 296 15.99 5.64 -16.79
N GLN A 297 16.03 6.21 -18.00
CA GLN A 297 15.19 5.74 -19.11
C GLN A 297 15.67 4.43 -19.72
N THR A 298 16.97 4.17 -19.72
CA THR A 298 17.56 2.98 -20.34
C THR A 298 17.52 1.77 -19.41
N ASN A 299 17.92 1.95 -18.14
CA ASN A 299 18.08 0.86 -17.18
C ASN A 299 16.87 0.66 -16.27
N SER A 300 16.09 1.72 -16.04
CA SER A 300 14.94 1.67 -15.16
C SER A 300 13.71 2.23 -15.85
N LYS A 301 13.39 1.69 -17.05
CA LYS A 301 12.16 2.04 -17.77
C LYS A 301 11.01 2.08 -16.78
N PRO A 302 10.47 3.26 -16.45
CA PRO A 302 9.41 3.34 -15.47
C PRO A 302 8.24 2.47 -15.97
N PRO A 303 7.53 1.77 -15.08
CA PRO A 303 6.41 0.96 -15.51
C PRO A 303 5.42 1.84 -16.26
N SER A 304 4.92 1.36 -17.41
CA SER A 304 3.84 2.05 -18.11
C SER A 304 2.66 2.26 -17.15
N THR A 305 1.89 3.31 -17.38
CA THR A 305 0.74 3.64 -16.53
C THR A 305 -0.23 2.47 -16.39
N ASP A 306 -0.42 1.67 -17.45
CA ASP A 306 -1.21 0.43 -17.40
C ASP A 306 -0.62 -0.63 -16.46
N ARG A 307 0.69 -0.86 -16.53
CA ARG A 307 1.38 -1.81 -15.65
C ARG A 307 1.31 -1.33 -14.20
N ARG A 308 1.47 -0.03 -13.97
CA ARG A 308 1.34 0.57 -12.64
C ARG A 308 -0.10 0.45 -12.13
N ALA A 309 -1.12 0.71 -12.94
CA ALA A 309 -2.52 0.58 -12.56
C ALA A 309 -2.86 -0.86 -12.17
N LYS A 310 -2.36 -1.86 -12.91
CA LYS A 310 -2.51 -3.28 -12.55
C LYS A 310 -1.85 -3.61 -11.21
N ARG A 311 -0.59 -3.20 -11.01
CA ARG A 311 0.12 -3.41 -9.75
C ARG A 311 -0.55 -2.71 -8.58
N LEU A 312 -0.98 -1.47 -8.77
CA LEU A 312 -1.67 -0.70 -7.75
C LEU A 312 -2.99 -1.37 -7.34
N LYS A 313 -3.76 -1.88 -8.32
CA LYS A 313 -4.96 -2.67 -8.05
C LYS A 313 -4.66 -3.91 -7.22
N GLU A 314 -3.62 -4.66 -7.58
CA GLU A 314 -3.22 -5.87 -6.83
C GLU A 314 -2.78 -5.54 -5.39
N LEU A 315 -2.02 -4.45 -5.22
CA LEU A 315 -1.60 -3.96 -3.91
C LEU A 315 -2.81 -3.53 -3.08
N LEU A 316 -3.68 -2.67 -3.62
CA LEU A 316 -4.88 -2.22 -2.92
C LEU A 316 -5.79 -3.38 -2.58
N ARG A 317 -6.03 -4.34 -3.48
CA ARG A 317 -6.82 -5.54 -3.18
C ARG A 317 -6.23 -6.36 -2.04
N THR A 318 -4.91 -6.35 -1.88
CA THR A 318 -4.23 -7.08 -0.79
C THR A 318 -4.44 -6.42 0.58
N TYR A 319 -4.52 -5.09 0.64
CA TYR A 319 -4.59 -4.35 1.91
C TYR A 319 -5.97 -3.77 2.23
N ASP A 320 -6.79 -3.51 1.22
CA ASP A 320 -8.12 -2.88 1.30
C ASP A 320 -8.95 -3.16 0.04
N GLU A 321 -9.50 -4.38 -0.01
CA GLU A 321 -10.33 -4.85 -1.12
C GLU A 321 -11.52 -3.92 -1.45
N PRO A 322 -12.31 -3.40 -0.50
CA PRO A 322 -13.40 -2.47 -0.79
C PRO A 322 -12.94 -1.21 -1.54
N LEU A 323 -11.83 -0.61 -1.14
CA LEU A 323 -11.30 0.58 -1.83
C LEU A 323 -10.80 0.23 -3.24
N SER A 324 -10.12 -0.91 -3.39
CA SER A 324 -9.70 -1.39 -4.70
C SER A 324 -10.89 -1.61 -5.64
N GLU A 325 -11.98 -2.19 -5.15
CA GLU A 325 -13.18 -2.43 -5.95
C GLU A 325 -13.86 -1.13 -6.35
N THR A 326 -14.01 -0.18 -5.43
CA THR A 326 -14.58 1.15 -5.70
C THR A 326 -13.80 1.87 -6.80
N LEU A 327 -12.47 1.99 -6.65
CA LEU A 327 -11.62 2.67 -7.63
C LEU A 327 -11.64 1.98 -8.99
N ASN A 328 -11.67 0.64 -9.01
CA ASN A 328 -11.73 -0.10 -10.26
C ASN A 328 -13.09 0.02 -10.95
N ARG A 329 -14.19 -0.05 -10.20
CA ARG A 329 -15.58 0.05 -10.70
C ARG A 329 -15.84 1.41 -11.36
N GLN A 330 -15.28 2.47 -10.79
CA GLN A 330 -15.40 3.83 -11.33
C GLN A 330 -14.33 4.17 -12.39
N GLY A 331 -13.43 3.24 -12.74
CA GLY A 331 -12.35 3.49 -13.70
C GLY A 331 -11.25 4.44 -13.18
N LEU A 332 -11.24 4.77 -11.89
CA LEU A 332 -10.32 5.73 -11.27
C LEU A 332 -8.96 5.12 -10.88
N ILE A 333 -8.78 3.81 -11.03
CA ILE A 333 -7.48 3.17 -10.78
C ILE A 333 -6.37 3.73 -11.68
N PHE A 334 -6.71 4.13 -12.92
CA PHE A 334 -5.77 4.78 -13.82
C PHE A 334 -5.44 6.20 -13.36
N VAL A 335 -6.43 6.97 -12.90
CA VAL A 335 -6.22 8.31 -12.34
C VAL A 335 -5.27 8.24 -11.15
N ALA A 336 -5.47 7.27 -10.24
CA ALA A 336 -4.57 7.03 -9.13
C ALA A 336 -3.16 6.63 -9.60
N ALA A 337 -3.05 5.70 -10.57
CA ALA A 337 -1.76 5.28 -11.14
C ALA A 337 -0.96 6.44 -11.77
N ARG A 338 -1.66 7.43 -12.36
CA ARG A 338 -1.04 8.61 -12.96
C ARG A 338 -0.34 9.53 -11.96
N LEU A 339 -0.72 9.49 -10.67
CA LEU A 339 -0.01 10.25 -9.63
C LEU A 339 1.47 9.83 -9.50
N GLY A 340 1.79 8.58 -9.86
CA GLY A 340 3.16 8.09 -9.92
C GLY A 340 3.89 8.31 -11.26
N GLU A 341 3.26 8.97 -12.25
CA GLU A 341 3.93 9.33 -13.51
C GLU A 341 5.14 10.23 -13.23
N ALA A 342 6.14 10.14 -14.12
CA ALA A 342 7.42 10.84 -13.97
C ALA A 342 8.06 10.66 -12.57
N LEU A 343 7.84 9.49 -11.92
CA LEU A 343 8.31 9.20 -10.57
C LEU A 343 7.85 10.26 -9.54
N PHE A 344 6.55 10.59 -9.58
CA PHE A 344 5.89 11.63 -8.77
C PHE A 344 6.21 13.07 -9.14
N ALA A 345 7.18 13.32 -10.03
CA ALA A 345 7.53 14.69 -10.43
C ALA A 345 6.36 15.43 -11.10
N SER A 346 5.45 14.72 -11.77
CA SER A 346 4.22 15.28 -12.35
C SER A 346 2.98 15.11 -11.47
N GLY A 347 3.13 14.58 -10.25
CA GLY A 347 2.02 14.28 -9.34
C GLY A 347 1.38 15.51 -8.70
N GLY A 348 2.01 16.69 -8.77
CA GLY A 348 1.53 17.90 -8.11
C GLY A 348 2.10 18.12 -6.71
N PHE A 349 3.16 17.40 -6.36
CA PHE A 349 4.02 17.69 -5.21
C PHE A 349 4.92 18.91 -5.49
N ALA A 350 5.39 19.57 -4.43
CA ALA A 350 6.48 20.54 -4.52
C ALA A 350 7.80 19.85 -4.91
N VAL A 351 8.76 20.60 -5.48
CA VAL A 351 10.02 19.99 -5.94
C VAL A 351 10.82 19.36 -4.80
N GLU A 352 10.83 20.02 -3.64
CA GLU A 352 11.48 19.53 -2.42
C GLU A 352 10.85 18.20 -1.95
N THR A 353 9.52 18.12 -1.96
CA THR A 353 8.81 16.90 -1.59
C THR A 353 9.11 15.76 -2.57
N CYS A 354 9.15 16.04 -3.87
CA CYS A 354 9.59 15.07 -4.87
C CYS A 354 11.02 14.57 -4.60
N ALA A 355 11.92 15.47 -4.19
CA ALA A 355 13.29 15.10 -3.87
C ALA A 355 13.36 14.14 -2.67
N GLN A 356 12.60 14.43 -1.60
CA GLN A 356 12.49 13.55 -0.43
C GLN A 356 11.92 12.16 -0.79
N LEU A 357 10.91 12.11 -1.68
CA LEU A 357 10.37 10.84 -2.18
C LEU A 357 11.44 10.06 -2.96
N TRP A 358 12.25 10.75 -3.77
CA TRP A 358 13.34 10.16 -4.53
C TRP A 358 14.48 9.67 -3.65
N ASP A 359 14.84 10.38 -2.56
CA ASP A 359 15.79 9.89 -1.57
C ASP A 359 15.37 8.53 -1.02
N ALA A 360 14.11 8.42 -0.60
CA ALA A 360 13.56 7.17 -0.07
C ALA A 360 13.53 6.06 -1.13
N MET A 361 13.20 6.39 -2.39
CA MET A 361 13.27 5.42 -3.48
C MET A 361 14.70 4.97 -3.74
N LEU A 362 15.69 5.85 -3.73
CA LEU A 362 17.07 5.51 -4.03
C LEU A 362 17.75 4.73 -2.90
N ASP A 363 17.35 4.95 -1.65
CA ASP A 363 17.83 4.19 -0.49
C ASP A 363 17.22 2.77 -0.43
N ASP A 364 16.02 2.61 -0.98
CA ASP A 364 15.34 1.33 -1.00
C ASP A 364 15.99 0.30 -1.94
N SER A 365 16.04 -0.95 -1.50
CA SER A 365 16.70 -2.02 -2.24
C SER A 365 16.03 -2.38 -3.58
N GLU A 366 14.77 -2.02 -3.79
CA GLU A 366 14.05 -2.20 -5.08
C GLU A 366 13.96 -0.88 -5.87
N ARG A 367 14.63 0.17 -5.40
CA ARG A 367 14.75 1.46 -6.07
C ARG A 367 13.38 2.05 -6.44
N PHE A 368 13.20 2.41 -7.71
CA PHE A 368 11.96 2.99 -8.23
C PHE A 368 10.75 2.06 -8.19
N ALA A 369 10.92 0.74 -7.98
CA ALA A 369 9.76 -0.12 -7.70
C ALA A 369 9.13 0.19 -6.34
N PHE A 370 9.85 0.89 -5.44
CA PHE A 370 9.29 1.44 -4.21
C PHE A 370 8.19 2.48 -4.46
N SER A 371 8.15 3.10 -5.65
CA SER A 371 7.09 4.05 -6.01
C SER A 371 5.68 3.45 -5.93
N ASP A 372 5.51 2.17 -6.27
CA ASP A 372 4.20 1.51 -6.18
C ASP A 372 3.70 1.46 -4.72
N TRP A 373 4.62 1.28 -3.76
CA TRP A 373 4.32 1.28 -2.32
C TRP A 373 4.00 2.69 -1.79
N ILE A 374 4.75 3.70 -2.24
CA ILE A 374 4.48 5.11 -1.92
C ILE A 374 3.08 5.51 -2.38
N LEU A 375 2.73 5.14 -3.62
CA LEU A 375 1.42 5.43 -4.18
C LEU A 375 0.28 4.72 -3.44
N CYS A 376 0.45 3.43 -3.14
CA CYS A 376 -0.51 2.66 -2.36
C CYS A 376 -0.70 3.25 -0.95
N ALA A 377 0.40 3.60 -0.27
CA ALA A 377 0.37 4.21 1.05
C ALA A 377 -0.39 5.54 1.06
N MET A 378 -0.14 6.41 0.09
CA MET A 378 -0.80 7.71 -0.03
C MET A 378 -2.32 7.57 -0.16
N ILE A 379 -2.80 6.61 -0.96
CA ILE A 379 -4.23 6.33 -1.14
C ILE A 379 -4.84 5.77 0.15
N LEU A 380 -4.20 4.78 0.75
CA LEU A 380 -4.68 4.13 1.98
C LEU A 380 -4.73 5.08 3.18
N LEU A 381 -3.85 6.10 3.25
CA LEU A 381 -3.89 7.14 4.29
C LEU A 381 -5.15 8.01 4.22
N LYS A 382 -5.83 8.07 3.07
CA LYS A 382 -7.11 8.78 2.89
C LYS A 382 -8.30 7.84 2.69
N ARG A 383 -8.12 6.55 2.99
CA ARG A 383 -9.14 5.49 2.85
C ARG A 383 -10.55 5.92 3.26
N PHE A 384 -10.73 6.39 4.49
CA PHE A 384 -12.06 6.72 5.03
C PHE A 384 -12.73 7.86 4.25
N GLN A 385 -11.96 8.87 3.84
CA GLN A 385 -12.48 9.97 3.03
C GLN A 385 -12.89 9.48 1.64
N LEU A 386 -12.05 8.68 0.99
CA LEU A 386 -12.30 8.13 -0.34
C LEU A 386 -13.53 7.20 -0.35
N LEU A 387 -13.68 6.36 0.68
CA LEU A 387 -14.84 5.45 0.79
C LEU A 387 -16.15 6.17 1.12
N ARG A 388 -16.12 7.40 1.65
CA ARG A 388 -17.33 8.21 1.84
C ARG A 388 -17.83 8.86 0.55
N MET A 389 -16.99 8.88 -0.49
CA MET A 389 -17.27 9.50 -1.80
C MET A 389 -17.54 8.43 -2.87
N THR A 390 -17.95 7.22 -2.49
CA THR A 390 -18.16 6.09 -3.42
C THR A 390 -19.29 6.31 -4.42
N ASP A 391 -20.19 7.25 -4.14
CA ASP A 391 -21.37 7.51 -4.99
C ASP A 391 -21.13 8.64 -5.99
N ASP A 392 -20.05 9.40 -5.84
CA ASP A 392 -19.68 10.52 -6.71
C ASP A 392 -18.26 10.33 -7.27
N ALA A 393 -18.19 9.82 -8.50
CA ALA A 393 -16.92 9.57 -9.17
C ALA A 393 -16.12 10.86 -9.46
N ALA A 394 -16.79 12.00 -9.61
CA ALA A 394 -16.11 13.27 -9.87
C ALA A 394 -15.42 13.78 -8.60
N GLN A 395 -16.13 13.78 -7.47
CA GLN A 395 -15.54 14.12 -6.17
C GLN A 395 -14.43 13.14 -5.78
N LEU A 396 -14.60 11.85 -6.05
CA LEU A 396 -13.56 10.87 -5.77
C LEU A 396 -12.31 11.09 -6.63
N ALA A 397 -12.48 11.42 -7.92
CA ALA A 397 -11.36 11.75 -8.81
C ALA A 397 -10.62 13.02 -8.36
N GLU A 398 -11.35 14.05 -7.95
CA GLU A 398 -10.77 15.28 -7.40
C GLU A 398 -10.01 15.02 -6.09
N ALA A 399 -10.60 14.24 -5.19
CA ALA A 399 -9.96 13.83 -3.94
C ALA A 399 -8.64 13.08 -4.22
N LEU A 400 -8.61 12.16 -5.19
CA LEU A 400 -7.40 11.45 -5.61
C LEU A 400 -6.33 12.41 -6.16
N GLN A 401 -6.71 13.36 -7.02
CA GLN A 401 -5.78 14.34 -7.58
C GLN A 401 -5.24 15.31 -6.53
N SER A 402 -5.97 15.53 -5.43
CA SER A 402 -5.55 16.36 -4.31
C SER A 402 -4.62 15.64 -3.32
N LEU A 403 -4.47 14.32 -3.38
CA LEU A 403 -3.68 13.53 -2.42
C LEU A 403 -2.26 14.08 -2.18
N PRO A 404 -1.50 14.46 -3.21
CA PRO A 404 -0.14 14.98 -3.05
C PRO A 404 -0.04 16.24 -2.19
N ARG A 405 -1.13 17.01 -2.08
CA ARG A 405 -1.20 18.24 -1.28
C ARG A 405 -1.77 18.02 0.11
N THR A 406 -2.49 16.92 0.34
CA THR A 406 -3.28 16.70 1.56
C THR A 406 -2.68 15.67 2.51
N VAL A 407 -1.64 14.95 2.08
CA VAL A 407 -0.97 13.91 2.88
C VAL A 407 0.49 14.32 3.10
N PRO A 408 0.94 14.51 4.36
CA PRO A 408 2.34 14.82 4.66
C PRO A 408 3.29 13.72 4.18
N VAL A 409 4.38 14.10 3.54
CA VAL A 409 5.36 13.19 2.91
C VAL A 409 5.97 12.19 3.89
N GLU A 410 6.25 12.60 5.12
CA GLU A 410 6.82 11.73 6.16
C GLU A 410 5.84 10.61 6.52
N ARG A 411 4.54 10.91 6.53
CA ARG A 411 3.50 9.89 6.76
C ARG A 411 3.42 8.92 5.59
N ILE A 412 3.51 9.42 4.34
CA ILE A 412 3.54 8.58 3.14
C ILE A 412 4.71 7.60 3.22
N LEU A 413 5.93 8.12 3.45
CA LEU A 413 7.15 7.31 3.44
C LEU A 413 7.17 6.26 4.55
N ARG A 414 6.84 6.62 5.79
CA ARG A 414 6.77 5.65 6.90
C ARG A 414 5.75 4.54 6.62
N PHE A 415 4.60 4.91 6.06
CA PHE A 415 3.55 3.94 5.79
C PHE A 415 3.89 3.05 4.58
N ALA A 416 4.51 3.60 3.55
CA ALA A 416 5.02 2.84 2.41
C ALA A 416 6.07 1.81 2.84
N ALA A 417 7.02 2.20 3.70
CA ALA A 417 8.02 1.29 4.27
C ALA A 417 7.35 0.17 5.09
N ALA A 418 6.34 0.50 5.90
CA ALA A 418 5.57 -0.48 6.67
C ALA A 418 4.83 -1.49 5.77
N LEU A 419 4.12 -1.02 4.74
CA LEU A 419 3.42 -1.89 3.77
C LEU A 419 4.39 -2.83 3.05
N ARG A 420 5.53 -2.29 2.61
CA ARG A 420 6.57 -3.07 1.95
C ARG A 420 7.15 -4.15 2.87
N ALA A 421 7.49 -3.79 4.11
CA ALA A 421 8.02 -4.73 5.08
C ALA A 421 7.02 -5.86 5.40
N ALA A 422 5.73 -5.52 5.53
CA ALA A 422 4.66 -6.49 5.70
C ALA A 422 4.55 -7.45 4.50
N SER A 423 4.62 -6.93 3.27
CA SER A 423 4.56 -7.74 2.05
C SER A 423 5.74 -8.73 1.95
N ARG A 424 6.97 -8.26 2.18
CA ARG A 424 8.17 -9.11 2.17
C ARG A 424 8.08 -10.25 3.17
N ARG A 425 7.51 -10.02 4.35
CA ARG A 425 7.27 -11.10 5.31
C ARG A 425 6.32 -12.14 4.80
N ARG A 426 5.19 -11.68 4.24
CA ARG A 426 4.19 -12.59 3.68
C ARG A 426 4.82 -13.49 2.62
N GLN A 427 5.59 -12.91 1.69
CA GLN A 427 6.34 -13.65 0.68
C GLN A 427 7.35 -14.65 1.30
N ARG A 428 8.11 -14.24 2.32
CA ARG A 428 9.03 -15.13 3.04
C ARG A 428 8.31 -16.29 3.73
N ARG A 429 7.13 -16.05 4.31
CA ARG A 429 6.29 -17.09 4.96
C ARG A 429 5.73 -18.07 3.93
N GLU A 430 5.21 -17.57 2.82
CA GLU A 430 4.70 -18.39 1.72
C GLU A 430 5.83 -19.24 1.09
N ALA A 431 7.02 -18.67 0.90
CA ALA A 431 8.18 -19.40 0.40
C ALA A 431 8.68 -20.48 1.39
N LYS A 432 8.58 -20.24 2.71
CA LYS A 432 8.87 -21.26 3.73
C LYS A 432 7.82 -22.37 3.73
N ALA A 433 6.54 -22.01 3.62
CA ALA A 433 5.43 -22.96 3.57
C ALA A 433 5.48 -23.85 2.33
N SER A 434 5.83 -23.30 1.15
CA SER A 434 6.01 -24.08 -0.07
C SER A 434 7.19 -25.06 0.03
N ARG A 435 8.32 -24.63 0.60
CA ARG A 435 9.47 -25.52 0.88
C ARG A 435 9.16 -26.63 1.89
N ALA A 436 8.32 -26.35 2.89
CA ALA A 436 7.88 -27.36 3.84
C ALA A 436 7.02 -28.45 3.19
N ARG A 437 6.13 -28.09 2.24
CA ARG A 437 5.30 -29.06 1.50
C ARG A 437 6.11 -29.98 0.58
N VAL A 438 7.17 -29.48 -0.04
CA VAL A 438 8.04 -30.28 -0.92
C VAL A 438 8.89 -31.28 -0.11
N ARG A 439 9.15 -31.00 1.16
CA ARG A 439 9.92 -31.89 2.06
C ARG A 439 9.04 -32.86 2.85
N SER A 440 7.72 -32.79 2.71
CA SER A 440 6.87 -33.90 3.11
C SER A 440 7.41 -35.13 2.37
N PRO A 441 7.89 -36.16 3.07
CA PRO A 441 8.41 -37.35 2.42
C PRO A 441 7.33 -37.78 1.45
N GLN A 442 7.66 -37.75 0.16
CA GLN A 442 6.93 -38.55 -0.80
C GLN A 442 7.14 -39.95 -0.26
N GLU A 443 6.14 -40.48 0.45
CA GLU A 443 6.02 -41.89 0.73
C GLU A 443 6.03 -42.51 -0.67
N GLU A 444 7.22 -42.81 -1.17
CA GLU A 444 7.35 -43.73 -2.28
C GLU A 444 6.65 -44.99 -1.77
N PRO A 445 5.55 -45.42 -2.40
CA PRO A 445 5.00 -46.72 -2.10
C PRO A 445 6.11 -47.70 -2.48
N ASP A 446 6.85 -48.18 -1.47
CA ASP A 446 7.71 -49.35 -1.58
C ASP A 446 6.78 -50.50 -1.99
N GLU A 447 6.60 -50.68 -3.30
CA GLU A 447 6.22 -51.97 -3.85
C GLU A 447 7.38 -52.93 -3.52
N ASP A 448 7.05 -53.97 -2.75
CA ASP A 448 7.83 -55.19 -2.56
C ASP A 448 8.97 -55.22 -1.53
N VAL A 449 8.70 -54.82 -0.27
CA VAL A 449 9.41 -55.42 0.88
C VAL A 449 8.43 -55.95 1.93
N GLN A 450 7.91 -57.15 1.69
CA GLN A 450 7.32 -58.01 2.73
C GLN A 450 8.43 -58.44 3.71
N GLY A 451 8.68 -57.61 4.73
CA GLY A 451 9.62 -57.89 5.82
C GLY A 451 9.08 -57.35 7.16
N PRO A 452 9.56 -57.87 8.31
CA PRO A 452 8.84 -58.03 9.59
C PRO A 452 8.53 -56.74 10.40
N LEU A 453 8.34 -55.60 9.75
CA LEU A 453 8.00 -54.31 10.38
C LEU A 453 6.49 -54.09 10.60
N GLN A 454 5.63 -55.04 10.25
CA GLN A 454 4.17 -54.98 10.53
C GLN A 454 3.82 -54.84 12.02
N VAL A 455 4.75 -55.07 12.94
CA VAL A 455 4.50 -54.96 14.39
C VAL A 455 4.44 -53.50 14.87
N LEU A 456 5.12 -52.55 14.22
CA LEU A 456 5.11 -51.14 14.66
C LEU A 456 3.91 -50.34 14.14
N GLY A 457 3.35 -50.70 12.98
CA GLY A 457 2.11 -50.08 12.46
C GLY A 457 0.88 -50.36 13.33
N SER A 458 0.86 -51.50 14.03
CA SER A 458 -0.20 -51.88 14.99
C SER A 458 -0.25 -50.95 16.22
N TRP A 459 0.86 -50.31 16.58
CA TRP A 459 0.95 -49.47 17.76
C TRP A 459 0.33 -48.08 17.55
N PHE A 460 0.57 -47.47 16.39
CA PHE A 460 -0.04 -46.18 16.05
C PHE A 460 -1.53 -46.31 15.70
N GLY A 461 -1.96 -47.44 15.12
CA GLY A 461 -3.39 -47.74 14.93
C GLY A 461 -4.17 -47.79 16.25
N ARG A 462 -3.63 -48.49 17.26
CA ARG A 462 -4.26 -48.60 18.59
C ARG A 462 -4.22 -47.30 19.42
N ALA A 463 -3.23 -46.44 19.20
CA ALA A 463 -3.19 -45.12 19.83
C ALA A 463 -4.25 -44.15 19.25
N LYS A 464 -4.57 -44.29 17.95
CA LYS A 464 -5.58 -43.47 17.27
C LYS A 464 -7.01 -43.86 17.67
N GLU A 465 -7.25 -45.14 17.90
CA GLU A 465 -8.54 -45.68 18.33
C GLU A 465 -8.89 -45.25 19.77
N LYS A 466 -7.91 -45.29 20.69
CA LYS A 466 -8.08 -44.78 22.07
C LYS A 466 -8.23 -43.26 22.14
N GLY A 467 -7.65 -42.53 21.19
CA GLY A 467 -7.83 -41.08 21.07
C GLY A 467 -9.23 -40.67 20.61
N ALA A 468 -9.88 -41.49 19.78
CA ALA A 468 -11.25 -41.25 19.32
C ALA A 468 -12.28 -41.48 20.44
N GLU A 469 -12.12 -42.54 21.24
CA GLU A 469 -12.99 -42.81 22.41
C GLU A 469 -12.90 -41.70 23.48
N ALA A 470 -11.71 -41.14 23.71
CA ALA A 470 -11.53 -40.03 24.65
C ALA A 470 -12.22 -38.73 24.19
N LEU A 471 -12.30 -38.51 22.87
CA LEU A 471 -12.97 -37.36 22.25
C LEU A 471 -14.50 -37.51 22.23
N GLU A 472 -14.99 -38.74 22.16
CA GLU A 472 -16.42 -39.05 22.24
C GLU A 472 -16.94 -38.96 23.68
N ALA A 473 -16.13 -39.36 24.66
CA ALA A 473 -16.40 -39.14 26.08
C ALA A 473 -16.49 -37.66 26.46
N THR A 474 -15.64 -36.79 25.88
CA THR A 474 -15.70 -35.33 26.11
C THR A 474 -16.89 -34.67 25.41
N ARG A 475 -17.35 -35.20 24.26
CA ARG A 475 -18.59 -34.73 23.60
C ARG A 475 -19.86 -35.12 24.36
N SER A 476 -19.84 -36.24 25.10
CA SER A 476 -20.96 -36.66 25.95
C SER A 476 -21.18 -35.71 27.13
N VAL A 477 -20.09 -35.25 27.77
CA VAL A 477 -20.16 -34.26 28.88
C VAL A 477 -20.65 -32.89 28.40
N ALA A 478 -20.30 -32.47 27.18
CA ALA A 478 -20.75 -31.20 26.62
C ALA A 478 -22.26 -31.18 26.28
N ARG A 479 -22.92 -32.34 26.13
CA ARG A 479 -24.37 -32.42 25.86
C ARG A 479 -25.24 -32.27 27.11
N CYS A 480 -24.67 -32.35 28.31
CA CYS A 480 -25.42 -32.24 29.57
C CYS A 480 -25.47 -30.81 30.16
N ALA A 481 -24.80 -29.83 29.56
CA ALA A 481 -24.56 -28.52 30.19
C ALA A 481 -25.40 -27.34 29.68
N TRP A 482 -26.36 -27.53 28.76
CA TRP A 482 -27.19 -26.42 28.25
C TRP A 482 -28.69 -26.76 28.20
N PRO A 483 -29.58 -25.90 28.77
CA PRO A 483 -31.02 -26.06 28.65
C PRO A 483 -31.49 -25.76 27.22
N ARG A 484 -32.33 -26.64 26.66
CA ARG A 484 -33.04 -26.41 25.39
C ARG A 484 -34.34 -25.65 25.65
N GLU A 485 -34.44 -24.42 25.17
CA GLU A 485 -35.73 -23.78 24.92
C GLU A 485 -36.39 -24.42 23.70
N ARG A 486 -37.68 -24.70 23.84
CA ARG A 486 -38.56 -25.27 22.82
C ARG A 486 -39.09 -24.14 21.95
N CYS A 487 -39.05 -24.28 20.63
CA CYS A 487 -40.08 -23.66 19.79
C CYS A 487 -40.36 -24.49 18.53
N CYS A 488 -41.63 -24.89 18.47
CA CYS A 488 -42.53 -25.32 17.39
C CYS A 488 -42.01 -25.85 16.04
N ARG A 489 -42.46 -27.09 15.77
CA ARG A 489 -42.64 -27.74 14.46
C ARG A 489 -43.55 -26.92 13.55
N ALA A 490 -43.19 -26.85 12.27
CA ALA A 490 -44.12 -26.93 11.15
C ALA A 490 -43.56 -27.88 10.09
N THR A 491 -44.44 -28.70 9.53
CA THR A 491 -44.21 -29.85 8.62
C THR A 491 -43.84 -29.43 7.20
N PRO A 492 -43.22 -30.32 6.40
CA PRO A 492 -42.90 -30.07 4.99
C PRO A 492 -44.05 -30.52 4.08
N GLU A 493 -44.31 -29.78 3.01
CA GLU A 493 -44.98 -30.31 1.82
C GLU A 493 -44.10 -30.15 0.56
N PRO A 494 -44.21 -31.05 -0.43
CA PRO A 494 -43.33 -31.12 -1.59
C PRO A 494 -44.03 -30.67 -2.88
N VAL A 495 -43.45 -29.71 -3.61
CA VAL A 495 -43.90 -29.28 -4.95
C VAL A 495 -42.68 -28.66 -5.63
N GLU A 496 -42.32 -28.79 -6.90
CA GLU A 496 -42.65 -29.64 -8.04
C GLU A 496 -41.69 -29.15 -9.13
N LYS A 497 -41.25 -30.03 -10.04
CA LYS A 497 -40.30 -29.68 -11.11
C LYS A 497 -40.97 -28.76 -12.13
N CYS A 498 -40.28 -27.71 -12.57
CA CYS A 498 -40.67 -26.94 -13.76
C CYS A 498 -39.48 -26.69 -14.70
N HIS A 499 -39.58 -27.35 -15.86
CA HIS A 499 -39.15 -26.95 -17.20
C HIS A 499 -37.84 -26.16 -17.39
N GLU A 500 -36.84 -26.90 -17.87
CA GLU A 500 -35.73 -26.41 -18.69
C GLU A 500 -36.17 -26.52 -20.16
N GLU A 501 -36.41 -25.40 -20.84
CA GLU A 501 -36.59 -25.37 -22.30
C GLU A 501 -35.92 -24.13 -22.91
N GLU A 502 -35.06 -24.42 -23.88
CA GLU A 502 -34.76 -23.66 -25.10
C GLU A 502 -34.52 -22.14 -25.02
N MET A 503 -33.27 -21.76 -25.26
CA MET A 503 -32.99 -20.69 -26.23
C MET A 503 -31.80 -21.03 -27.12
N GLN A 504 -32.10 -21.29 -28.39
CA GLN A 504 -31.15 -21.31 -29.51
C GLN A 504 -30.71 -19.88 -29.89
N PRO A 505 -29.50 -19.70 -30.46
CA PRO A 505 -29.09 -18.47 -31.10
C PRO A 505 -29.40 -18.48 -32.61
N LEU A 506 -29.99 -17.40 -33.13
CA LEU A 506 -30.14 -17.18 -34.57
C LEU A 506 -29.66 -15.79 -34.98
N ARG A 507 -28.80 -15.81 -36.02
CA ARG A 507 -28.59 -14.79 -37.09
C ARG A 507 -27.69 -13.59 -36.71
N ARG A 508 -26.69 -13.21 -37.51
CA ARG A 508 -26.61 -13.21 -38.99
C ARG A 508 -25.17 -13.22 -39.52
N ARG A 509 -25.09 -13.74 -40.75
CA ARG A 509 -23.97 -13.90 -41.68
C ARG A 509 -23.88 -12.69 -42.62
N ASN A 510 -22.73 -12.54 -43.29
CA ASN A 510 -22.41 -11.70 -44.48
C ASN A 510 -22.03 -10.24 -44.12
N THR A 511 -20.86 -9.74 -44.50
CA THR A 511 -20.40 -9.59 -45.89
C THR A 511 -18.89 -9.77 -46.08
N ALA A 512 -18.55 -10.42 -47.20
CA ALA A 512 -17.25 -10.32 -47.87
C ALA A 512 -17.37 -9.31 -49.03
N GLU A 513 -16.21 -8.84 -49.50
CA GLU A 513 -15.91 -8.24 -50.82
C GLU A 513 -16.36 -6.80 -51.13
N SER A 514 -15.36 -5.93 -51.36
CA SER A 514 -15.21 -5.11 -52.59
C SER A 514 -13.82 -4.45 -52.63
N SER A 515 -12.99 -4.79 -53.63
CA SER A 515 -12.39 -3.94 -54.69
C SER A 515 -11.30 -2.96 -54.22
N LYS A 516 -10.05 -2.91 -54.70
CA LYS A 516 -9.42 -3.01 -56.05
C LYS A 516 -10.08 -2.15 -57.13
N THR A 517 -9.49 -0.97 -57.34
CA THR A 517 -9.36 -0.06 -58.53
C THR A 517 -8.93 1.30 -57.93
N ASP A 518 -7.89 2.03 -58.34
CA ASP A 518 -7.07 2.10 -59.56
C ASP A 518 -5.58 2.29 -59.24
#